data_AF-A0A8J7UB03-F1
#
_entry.id   AF-A0A8J7UB03-F1
#
_cell.length_a   1.000
_cell.length_b   1.000
_cell.length_c   1.000
_cell.angle_alpha   90.00
_cell.angle_beta   90.00
_cell.angle_gamma   90.00
#
_symmetry.space_group_name_H-M   'P 1'
#
loop_
_entity.id
_entity.type
_entity.pdbx_description
1 polymer ?
#
loop_
_entity_poly.entity_id
_entity_poly.type
_entity_poly.pdbx_seq_one_letter_code
_entity_poly.pdbx_strand_id
1 'polypeptide(L)'
;MDKAKRPTVSNKPEWLGSREGISDEVLPPWVPIEVKRKCSKEEPHTFSVSCWGRIYEFAASPFPVNVVTKNRTILADSIRMTARVDGRLQRWQGGSIELNEATDARACFSQRISSSTLRLSSEIKIEYDGLVRIDWRLEPLRPLRLEELTFEIPLDSKCAKYFYYFP
;
A
#
# COMPACT_ATOMS: atom_id res chain seq x y z
N MET A 1 -16.38 60.06 9.29
CA MET A 1 -15.56 58.83 9.41
C MET A 1 -16.46 57.66 9.02
N ASP A 2 -16.41 57.28 7.76
CA ASP A 2 -17.31 56.29 7.17
C ASP A 2 -16.76 54.88 7.48
N LYS A 3 -17.54 54.05 8.18
CA LYS A 3 -17.12 52.67 8.49
C LYS A 3 -17.35 51.83 7.24
N ALA A 4 -16.25 51.49 6.56
CA ALA A 4 -16.27 50.55 5.44
C ALA A 4 -17.00 49.25 5.85
N LYS A 5 -18.17 48.99 5.27
CA LYS A 5 -18.87 47.71 5.36
C LYS A 5 -17.99 46.64 4.72
N ARG A 6 -17.56 45.65 5.51
CA ARG A 6 -16.92 44.44 4.97
C ARG A 6 -17.93 43.71 4.07
N PRO A 7 -17.58 43.32 2.84
CA PRO A 7 -18.47 42.52 2.02
C PRO A 7 -18.62 41.13 2.66
N THR A 8 -19.84 40.79 3.07
CA THR A 8 -20.21 39.44 3.46
C THR A 8 -20.45 38.62 2.20
N VAL A 9 -19.41 37.93 1.73
CA VAL A 9 -19.57 36.91 0.69
C VAL A 9 -20.17 35.67 1.35
N SER A 10 -21.49 35.59 1.39
CA SER A 10 -22.24 34.43 1.87
C SER A 10 -22.85 33.66 0.69
N ASN A 11 -22.03 33.32 -0.30
CA ASN A 11 -22.39 32.26 -1.24
C ASN A 11 -21.33 31.18 -1.14
N LYS A 12 -21.71 30.03 -0.58
CA LYS A 12 -20.92 28.82 -0.68
C LYS A 12 -20.77 28.49 -2.17
N PRO A 13 -19.57 28.14 -2.65
CA PRO A 13 -19.39 27.81 -4.05
C PRO A 13 -20.14 26.51 -4.38
N GLU A 14 -20.66 26.40 -5.61
CA GLU A 14 -21.51 25.27 -6.05
C GLU A 14 -20.81 23.91 -5.95
N TRP A 15 -19.47 23.90 -6.02
CA TRP A 15 -18.68 22.69 -5.87
C TRP A 15 -18.59 22.20 -4.41
N LEU A 16 -18.94 23.01 -3.41
CA LEU A 16 -18.81 22.65 -2.01
C LEU A 16 -19.89 21.63 -1.61
N GLY A 17 -19.49 20.38 -1.45
CA GLY A 17 -20.40 19.25 -1.17
C GLY A 17 -20.89 18.54 -2.42
N SER A 18 -20.41 18.94 -3.60
CA SER A 18 -20.61 18.18 -4.83
C SER A 18 -19.95 16.81 -4.75
N ARG A 19 -20.51 15.82 -5.45
CA ARG A 19 -19.94 14.48 -5.62
C ARG A 19 -19.32 14.28 -7.00
N GLU A 20 -19.25 15.35 -7.81
CA GLU A 20 -18.55 15.33 -9.09
C GLU A 20 -17.09 14.88 -8.88
N GLY A 21 -16.65 13.89 -9.64
CA GLY A 21 -15.34 13.26 -9.49
C GLY A 21 -15.26 12.15 -8.43
N ILE A 22 -16.33 11.86 -7.68
CA ILE A 22 -16.42 10.70 -6.78
C ILE A 22 -17.20 9.58 -7.49
N SER A 23 -16.46 8.70 -8.16
CA SER A 23 -17.02 7.56 -8.91
C SER A 23 -16.11 6.35 -8.79
N ASP A 24 -16.69 5.15 -8.91
CA ASP A 24 -15.98 3.88 -9.10
C ASP A 24 -15.88 3.52 -10.61
N GLU A 25 -16.16 4.48 -11.49
CA GLU A 25 -15.95 4.34 -12.93
C GLU A 25 -14.47 4.39 -13.28
N VAL A 26 -14.04 3.44 -14.12
CA VAL A 26 -12.69 3.42 -14.67
C VAL A 26 -12.67 4.33 -15.89
N LEU A 27 -11.91 5.43 -15.77
CA LEU A 27 -11.79 6.39 -16.86
C LEU A 27 -10.92 5.82 -17.99
N PRO A 28 -11.21 6.12 -19.26
CA PRO A 28 -10.28 5.86 -20.34
C PRO A 28 -8.99 6.69 -20.20
N PRO A 29 -7.82 6.16 -20.60
CA PRO A 29 -7.59 4.84 -21.18
C PRO A 29 -7.11 3.80 -20.13
N TRP A 30 -7.39 4.02 -18.84
CA TRP A 30 -7.13 3.02 -17.81
C TRP A 30 -7.98 1.77 -18.03
N VAL A 31 -7.49 0.64 -17.51
CA VAL A 31 -8.19 -0.65 -17.56
C VAL A 31 -8.66 -1.03 -16.15
N PRO A 32 -9.78 -1.76 -16.03
CA PRO A 32 -10.24 -2.28 -14.74
C PRO A 32 -9.17 -3.09 -14.01
N ILE A 33 -9.24 -3.07 -12.69
CA ILE A 33 -8.43 -3.95 -11.86
C ILE A 33 -8.87 -5.40 -12.08
N GLU A 34 -7.88 -6.29 -12.26
CA GLU A 34 -8.09 -7.72 -12.17
C GLU A 34 -7.34 -8.29 -10.96
N VAL A 35 -8.04 -9.05 -10.12
CA VAL A 35 -7.44 -9.78 -8.99
C VAL A 35 -7.45 -11.28 -9.29
N LYS A 36 -6.27 -11.91 -9.26
CA LYS A 36 -6.10 -13.35 -9.47
C LYS A 36 -5.47 -13.97 -8.24
N ARG A 37 -6.16 -14.94 -7.65
CA ARG A 37 -5.59 -15.77 -6.59
C ARG A 37 -4.65 -16.80 -7.23
N LYS A 38 -3.42 -16.86 -6.75
CA LYS A 38 -2.44 -17.88 -7.09
C LYS A 38 -2.48 -18.95 -6.01
N CYS A 39 -2.54 -20.21 -6.45
CA CYS A 39 -2.51 -21.37 -5.57
C CYS A 39 -1.32 -22.21 -5.97
N SER A 40 -0.26 -22.20 -5.15
CA SER A 40 0.80 -23.22 -5.20
C SER A 40 0.77 -24.00 -3.89
N LYS A 41 1.35 -25.21 -3.89
CA LYS A 41 1.50 -26.01 -2.67
C LYS A 41 2.47 -25.36 -1.67
N GLU A 42 3.42 -24.58 -2.18
CA GLU A 42 4.50 -23.97 -1.39
C GLU A 42 4.09 -22.60 -0.81
N GLU A 43 3.23 -21.85 -1.50
CA GLU A 43 2.76 -20.53 -1.11
C GLU A 43 1.24 -20.47 -1.16
N PRO A 44 0.55 -21.06 -0.16
CA PRO A 44 -0.88 -20.91 -0.04
C PRO A 44 -1.18 -19.42 0.20
N HIS A 45 -2.15 -18.87 -0.52
CA HIS A 45 -2.62 -17.48 -0.37
C HIS A 45 -1.70 -16.41 -0.99
N THR A 46 -1.39 -16.54 -2.28
CA THR A 46 -0.79 -15.45 -3.07
C THR A 46 -1.84 -14.80 -3.97
N PHE A 47 -1.69 -13.50 -4.24
CA PHE A 47 -2.58 -12.72 -5.08
C PHE A 47 -1.77 -11.88 -6.08
N SER A 48 -2.25 -11.84 -7.31
CA SER A 48 -1.79 -10.94 -8.36
C SER A 48 -2.87 -9.92 -8.63
N VAL A 49 -2.54 -8.63 -8.56
CA VAL A 49 -3.43 -7.53 -8.86
C VAL A 49 -2.87 -6.78 -10.06
N SER A 50 -3.57 -6.83 -11.20
CA SER A 50 -3.16 -6.10 -12.40
C SER A 50 -4.06 -4.90 -12.63
N CYS A 51 -3.45 -3.79 -12.99
CA CYS A 51 -4.10 -2.58 -13.50
C CYS A 51 -3.29 -2.05 -14.69
N TRP A 52 -3.62 -0.86 -15.19
CA TRP A 52 -2.99 -0.36 -16.40
C TRP A 52 -1.45 -0.29 -16.30
N GLY A 53 -0.80 -1.18 -17.06
CA GLY A 53 0.65 -1.27 -17.21
C GLY A 53 1.41 -1.81 -16.00
N ARG A 54 0.70 -2.25 -14.94
CA ARG A 54 1.30 -2.69 -13.66
C ARG A 54 0.67 -3.97 -13.13
N ILE A 55 1.49 -4.77 -12.46
CA ILE A 55 1.07 -5.94 -11.70
C ILE A 55 1.73 -5.87 -10.33
N TYR A 56 0.92 -6.01 -9.28
CA TYR A 56 1.35 -6.11 -7.89
C TYR A 56 1.14 -7.52 -7.41
N GLU A 57 2.18 -8.12 -6.85
CA GLU A 57 2.10 -9.45 -6.28
C GLU A 57 2.11 -9.36 -4.76
N PHE A 58 1.22 -10.10 -4.13
CA PHE A 58 1.05 -10.17 -2.69
C PHE A 58 1.16 -11.61 -2.23
N ALA A 59 1.82 -11.78 -1.09
CA ALA A 59 1.88 -13.04 -0.36
C ALA A 59 1.46 -12.79 1.10
N ALA A 60 1.74 -13.76 1.97
CA ALA A 60 1.56 -13.67 3.41
C ALA A 60 2.60 -12.73 4.08
N SER A 61 2.75 -11.51 3.57
CA SER A 61 3.67 -10.44 3.99
C SER A 61 2.90 -9.11 3.98
N PRO A 62 3.16 -8.14 4.88
CA PRO A 62 2.36 -6.91 5.01
C PRO A 62 2.53 -5.90 3.84
N PHE A 63 3.36 -6.22 2.85
CA PHE A 63 3.66 -5.35 1.71
C PHE A 63 3.70 -6.18 0.41
N PRO A 64 3.65 -5.52 -0.77
CA PRO A 64 3.89 -6.19 -2.05
C PRO A 64 5.23 -6.93 -2.05
N VAL A 65 5.22 -8.17 -2.55
CA VAL A 65 6.43 -8.99 -2.70
C VAL A 65 7.09 -8.83 -4.06
N ASN A 66 6.33 -8.36 -5.06
CA ASN A 66 6.85 -8.00 -6.37
C ASN A 66 6.01 -6.87 -6.98
N VAL A 67 6.65 -6.04 -7.80
CA VAL A 67 5.98 -5.02 -8.62
C VAL A 67 6.53 -5.12 -10.03
N VAL A 68 5.64 -5.34 -10.99
CA VAL A 68 5.96 -5.40 -12.42
C VAL A 68 5.39 -4.17 -13.10
N THR A 69 6.20 -3.48 -13.89
CA THR A 69 5.77 -2.39 -14.78
C THR A 69 6.38 -2.58 -16.16
N LYS A 70 5.60 -2.36 -17.22
CA LYS A 70 6.05 -2.58 -18.62
C LYS A 70 6.76 -3.94 -18.80
N ASN A 71 6.16 -5.01 -18.26
CA ASN A 71 6.66 -6.39 -18.31
C ASN A 71 8.01 -6.62 -17.60
N ARG A 72 8.38 -5.78 -16.64
CA ARG A 72 9.62 -5.90 -15.89
C ARG A 72 9.42 -5.69 -14.39
N THR A 73 9.98 -6.60 -13.59
CA THR A 73 10.09 -6.42 -12.13
C THR A 73 11.02 -5.25 -11.80
N ILE A 74 10.56 -4.36 -10.92
CA ILE A 74 11.35 -3.21 -10.44
C ILE A 74 11.95 -3.41 -9.06
N LEU A 75 11.51 -4.45 -8.33
CA LEU A 75 12.04 -4.79 -7.03
C LEU A 75 13.19 -5.79 -7.16
N ALA A 76 14.28 -5.58 -6.42
CA ALA A 76 15.36 -6.56 -6.30
C ALA A 76 15.01 -7.69 -5.32
N ASP A 77 14.11 -7.42 -4.36
CA ASP A 77 13.59 -8.34 -3.35
C ASP A 77 12.27 -7.77 -2.78
N SER A 78 11.55 -8.55 -1.98
CA SER A 78 10.28 -8.16 -1.36
C SER A 78 10.43 -6.92 -0.47
N ILE A 79 9.42 -6.03 -0.52
CA ILE A 79 9.30 -4.91 0.42
C ILE A 79 9.12 -5.50 1.82
N ARG A 80 9.87 -5.00 2.80
CA ARG A 80 9.86 -5.57 4.14
C ARG A 80 10.08 -4.55 5.23
N MET A 81 9.64 -4.90 6.43
CA MET A 81 9.97 -4.21 7.66
C MET A 81 10.96 -5.07 8.45
N THR A 82 12.04 -4.48 8.96
CA THR A 82 12.92 -5.14 9.94
C THR A 82 12.87 -4.37 11.25
N ALA A 83 12.89 -5.08 12.37
CA ALA A 83 12.86 -4.47 13.69
C ALA A 83 13.90 -5.09 14.62
N ARG A 84 14.56 -4.26 15.44
CA ARG A 84 15.41 -4.69 16.55
C ARG A 84 14.70 -4.35 17.87
N VAL A 85 14.49 -5.37 18.68
CA VAL A 85 13.79 -5.29 19.97
C VAL A 85 14.58 -6.01 21.03
N ASP A 86 14.77 -5.36 22.18
CA ASP A 86 15.55 -5.85 23.32
C ASP A 86 16.93 -6.39 22.85
N GLY A 87 17.56 -5.70 21.89
CA GLY A 87 18.84 -6.07 21.29
C GLY A 87 18.80 -7.18 20.24
N ARG A 88 17.62 -7.73 19.91
CA ARG A 88 17.47 -8.86 18.97
C ARG A 88 16.69 -8.48 17.71
N LEU A 89 17.20 -8.92 16.55
CA LEU A 89 16.48 -8.80 15.29
C LEU A 89 15.23 -9.70 15.30
N GLN A 90 14.10 -9.13 14.94
CA GLN A 90 12.82 -9.84 14.90
C GLN A 90 12.68 -10.66 13.62
N ARG A 91 12.19 -11.89 13.76
CA ARG A 91 11.80 -12.74 12.64
C ARG A 91 10.28 -12.81 12.55
N TRP A 92 9.75 -12.36 11.42
CA TRP A 92 8.34 -12.41 11.12
C TRP A 92 7.90 -13.81 10.71
N GLN A 93 6.71 -14.21 11.14
CA GLN A 93 6.10 -15.52 10.94
C GLN A 93 4.58 -15.37 10.85
N GLY A 94 3.89 -16.46 10.49
CA GLY A 94 2.44 -16.57 10.65
C GLY A 94 1.65 -15.57 9.83
N GLY A 95 1.99 -15.43 8.55
CA GLY A 95 1.35 -14.46 7.66
C GLY A 95 -0.03 -14.90 7.17
N SER A 96 -0.95 -13.94 7.13
CA SER A 96 -2.26 -14.08 6.48
C SER A 96 -2.51 -12.92 5.53
N ILE A 97 -3.24 -13.18 4.45
CA ILE A 97 -3.78 -12.17 3.54
C ILE A 97 -5.24 -12.47 3.26
N GLU A 98 -6.07 -11.43 3.30
CA GLU A 98 -7.49 -11.48 3.02
C GLU A 98 -7.82 -10.41 1.96
N LEU A 99 -8.58 -10.80 0.94
CA LEU A 99 -9.13 -9.88 -0.06
C LEU A 99 -10.45 -9.34 0.50
N ASN A 100 -10.48 -8.07 0.87
CA ASN A 100 -11.64 -7.43 1.49
C ASN A 100 -12.59 -6.85 0.42
N GLU A 101 -12.05 -6.37 -0.70
CA GLU A 101 -12.81 -5.75 -1.78
C GLU A 101 -12.10 -5.96 -3.12
N ALA A 102 -12.87 -6.20 -4.18
CA ALA A 102 -12.40 -6.16 -5.56
C ALA A 102 -13.51 -5.59 -6.45
N THR A 103 -13.25 -4.44 -7.05
CA THR A 103 -14.09 -3.77 -8.05
C THR A 103 -13.23 -3.40 -9.25
N ASP A 104 -13.86 -2.90 -10.32
CA ASP A 104 -13.14 -2.41 -11.49
C ASP A 104 -12.19 -1.25 -11.13
N ALA A 105 -12.54 -0.42 -10.15
CA ALA A 105 -11.76 0.75 -9.77
C ALA A 105 -10.72 0.48 -8.66
N ARG A 106 -10.94 -0.51 -7.78
CA ARG A 106 -10.05 -0.75 -6.64
C ARG A 106 -10.01 -2.19 -6.15
N ALA A 107 -8.90 -2.55 -5.52
CA ALA A 107 -8.77 -3.77 -4.73
C ALA A 107 -8.24 -3.43 -3.33
N CYS A 108 -8.82 -4.05 -2.31
CA CYS A 108 -8.45 -3.84 -0.92
C CYS A 108 -8.05 -5.16 -0.24
N PHE A 109 -6.93 -5.16 0.48
CA PHE A 109 -6.44 -6.31 1.23
C PHE A 109 -6.23 -5.97 2.70
N SER A 110 -6.39 -6.95 3.57
CA SER A 110 -5.84 -6.91 4.93
C SER A 110 -4.80 -7.99 5.12
N GLN A 111 -3.72 -7.65 5.81
CA GLN A 111 -2.62 -8.57 6.05
C GLN A 111 -2.14 -8.48 7.49
N ARG A 112 -1.60 -9.59 7.99
CA ARG A 112 -1.03 -9.66 9.33
C ARG A 112 0.11 -10.65 9.38
N ILE A 113 1.17 -10.28 10.08
CA ILE A 113 2.28 -11.14 10.47
C ILE A 113 2.64 -10.86 11.94
N SER A 114 3.37 -11.77 12.57
CA SER A 114 3.84 -11.60 13.94
C SER A 114 5.29 -12.05 14.12
N SER A 115 5.95 -11.51 15.13
CA SER A 115 7.14 -12.09 15.73
C SER A 115 6.80 -12.61 17.13
N SER A 116 7.81 -13.02 17.89
CA SER A 116 7.62 -13.35 19.30
C SER A 116 7.27 -12.15 20.19
N THR A 117 7.46 -10.91 19.70
CA THR A 117 7.28 -9.70 20.51
C THR A 117 6.44 -8.61 19.85
N LEU A 118 6.26 -8.66 18.53
CA LEU A 118 5.56 -7.64 17.75
C LEU A 118 4.47 -8.28 16.90
N ARG A 119 3.44 -7.49 16.61
CA ARG A 119 2.47 -7.76 15.54
C ARG A 119 2.55 -6.63 14.53
N LEU A 120 2.56 -6.97 13.25
CA LEU A 120 2.49 -6.01 12.15
C LEU A 120 1.27 -6.35 11.30
N SER A 121 0.40 -5.38 11.10
CA SER A 121 -0.77 -5.50 10.23
C SER A 121 -0.81 -4.37 9.22
N SER A 122 -1.38 -4.63 8.04
CA SER A 122 -1.57 -3.62 7.01
C SER A 122 -2.94 -3.73 6.34
N GLU A 123 -3.42 -2.58 5.90
CA GLU A 123 -4.52 -2.42 4.96
C GLU A 123 -3.95 -1.82 3.67
N ILE A 124 -4.19 -2.50 2.56
CA ILE A 124 -3.66 -2.11 1.25
C ILE A 124 -4.83 -1.77 0.36
N LYS A 125 -4.77 -0.61 -0.29
CA LYS A 125 -5.67 -0.21 -1.36
C LYS A 125 -4.88 0.00 -2.64
N ILE A 126 -5.31 -0.65 -3.71
CA ILE A 126 -4.80 -0.41 -5.06
C ILE A 126 -5.94 0.19 -5.87
N GLU A 127 -5.66 1.26 -6.61
CA GLU A 127 -6.61 1.90 -7.52
C GLU A 127 -6.23 1.63 -8.99
N TYR A 128 -7.21 1.74 -9.90
CA TYR A 128 -7.06 1.38 -11.32
C TYR A 128 -5.94 2.15 -12.03
N ASP A 129 -5.57 3.32 -11.49
CA ASP A 129 -4.49 4.18 -11.96
C ASP A 129 -3.09 3.74 -11.50
N GLY A 130 -3.00 2.68 -10.70
CA GLY A 130 -1.79 2.13 -10.12
C GLY A 130 -1.27 2.89 -8.90
N LEU A 131 -2.08 3.75 -8.28
CA LEU A 131 -1.83 4.19 -6.92
C LEU A 131 -1.95 2.98 -5.98
N VAL A 132 -0.96 2.82 -5.11
CA VAL A 132 -1.02 1.87 -3.99
C VAL A 132 -0.84 2.65 -2.70
N ARG A 133 -1.84 2.56 -1.84
CA ARG A 133 -1.79 3.07 -0.47
C ARG A 133 -1.69 1.91 0.49
N ILE A 134 -0.76 2.01 1.44
CA ILE A 134 -0.55 1.01 2.47
C ILE A 134 -0.59 1.72 3.82
N ASP A 135 -1.65 1.46 4.58
CA ASP A 135 -1.77 1.89 5.96
C ASP A 135 -1.34 0.70 6.85
N TRP A 136 -0.35 0.88 7.72
CA TRP A 136 0.18 -0.22 8.53
C TRP A 136 0.35 0.18 9.99
N ARG A 137 0.28 -0.84 10.86
CA ARG A 137 0.37 -0.69 12.31
C ARG A 137 1.32 -1.72 12.90
N LEU A 138 2.21 -1.25 13.77
CA LEU A 138 3.10 -2.08 14.56
C LEU A 138 2.66 -2.03 16.02
N GLU A 139 2.42 -3.20 16.62
CA GLU A 139 1.92 -3.33 17.98
C GLU A 139 2.84 -4.20 18.84
N PRO A 140 3.25 -3.74 20.03
CA PRO A 140 3.97 -4.58 20.98
C PRO A 140 3.02 -5.60 21.62
N LEU A 141 3.47 -6.85 21.75
CA LEU A 141 2.72 -7.90 22.46
C LEU A 141 2.98 -7.90 23.97
N ARG A 142 4.01 -7.17 24.40
CA ARG A 142 4.43 -6.95 25.80
C ARG A 142 5.27 -5.66 25.88
N PRO A 143 5.46 -5.07 27.08
CA PRO A 143 6.44 -4.00 27.25
C PRO A 143 7.82 -4.41 26.74
N LEU A 144 8.41 -3.58 25.90
CA LEU A 144 9.67 -3.86 25.20
C LEU A 144 10.39 -2.56 24.86
N ARG A 145 11.67 -2.65 24.53
CA ARG A 145 12.42 -1.54 23.92
C ARG A 145 12.55 -1.79 22.41
N LEU A 146 12.05 -0.85 21.61
CA LEU A 146 12.30 -0.83 20.16
C LEU A 146 13.56 0.00 19.91
N GLU A 147 14.61 -0.63 19.40
CA GLU A 147 15.85 0.07 19.08
C GLU A 147 15.91 0.54 17.62
N GLU A 148 15.33 -0.24 16.71
CA GLU A 148 15.40 0.03 15.27
C GLU A 148 14.13 -0.46 14.58
N LEU A 149 13.62 0.34 13.66
CA LEU A 149 12.54 -0.01 12.76
C LEU A 149 12.87 0.51 11.37
N THR A 150 13.09 -0.40 10.43
CA THR A 150 13.55 -0.07 9.07
C THR A 150 12.56 -0.62 8.06
N PHE A 151 11.97 0.29 7.29
CA PHE A 151 11.16 -0.04 6.13
C PHE A 151 12.05 -0.05 4.89
N GLU A 152 12.18 -1.21 4.26
CA GLU A 152 13.06 -1.41 3.13
C GLU A 152 12.25 -1.66 1.85
N ILE A 153 12.58 -0.89 0.81
CA ILE A 153 12.08 -1.06 -0.55
C ILE A 153 13.28 -1.41 -1.44
N PRO A 154 13.57 -2.69 -1.69
CA PRO A 154 14.73 -3.10 -2.48
C PRO A 154 14.44 -2.87 -3.96
N LEU A 155 15.03 -1.84 -4.57
CA LEU A 155 14.87 -1.56 -6.00
C LEU A 155 15.93 -2.27 -6.85
N ASP A 156 15.55 -2.80 -8.02
CA ASP A 156 16.52 -3.24 -9.03
C ASP A 156 17.36 -2.02 -9.45
N SER A 157 18.67 -2.10 -9.21
CA SER A 157 19.65 -1.07 -9.59
C SER A 157 19.52 -0.59 -11.04
N LYS A 158 19.10 -1.46 -11.97
CA LYS A 158 18.89 -1.12 -13.38
C LYS A 158 17.67 -0.20 -13.59
N CYS A 159 16.72 -0.18 -12.65
CA CYS A 159 15.51 0.64 -12.64
C CYS A 159 15.66 1.90 -11.75
N ALA A 160 16.71 1.98 -10.91
CA ALA A 160 16.93 3.06 -9.95
C ALA A 160 18.03 4.07 -10.37
N LYS A 161 18.35 4.18 -11.66
CA LYS A 161 19.46 5.01 -12.17
C LYS A 161 19.39 6.49 -11.79
N TYR A 162 18.18 7.02 -11.64
CA TYR A 162 17.91 8.42 -11.30
C TYR A 162 17.26 8.55 -9.92
N PHE A 163 17.48 7.59 -9.04
CA PHE A 163 17.00 7.69 -7.68
C PHE A 163 17.67 8.89 -7.01
N TYR A 164 16.85 9.90 -6.72
CA TYR A 164 17.27 11.11 -6.05
C TYR A 164 16.57 11.18 -4.69
N TYR A 165 17.35 11.44 -3.66
CA TYR A 165 16.86 11.70 -2.31
C TYR A 165 17.38 13.08 -1.90
N PHE A 166 16.47 13.97 -1.51
CA PHE A 166 16.79 15.24 -0.88
C PHE A 166 16.49 15.12 0.62
N PRO A 167 17.45 15.45 1.50
CA PRO A 167 17.25 15.42 2.95
C PRO A 167 16.26 16.48 3.45
#